data_AF-A0A968RRT0-F1
#
_entry.id   AF-A0A968RRT0-F1
#
_cell.length_a   1.000
_cell.length_b   1.000
_cell.length_c   1.000
_cell.angle_alpha   90.00
_cell.angle_beta   90.00
_cell.angle_gamma   90.00
#
_symmetry.space_group_name_H-M   'P 1'
#
loop_
_entity.id
_entity.type
_entity.pdbx_description
1 polymer ?
#
loop_
_entity_poly.entity_id
_entity_poly.type
_entity_poly.pdbx_seq_one_letter_code
_entity_poly.pdbx_strand_id
1 'polypeptide(L)'
;MKIDPNASITMRGFQARLKVEITQFASGYLNLQRVEGEEILPFGGGQLNQVREQPKWTWQARLVTKLSRKLFLQSVITTSQAWLGRNLTDASLLEDEELKERFVIPKYTTLDLMLRYQLSEEFQGFVRGFNVLNKRYGGIQVGRSEENLIFNPQSQFTFSLGLNYRMK
;
A
#
# COMPACT_ATOMS: atom_id res chain seq x y z
N MET A 1 -20.94 17.59 15.60
CA MET A 1 -20.67 16.95 14.30
C MET A 1 -22.01 16.74 13.61
N LYS A 2 -22.34 17.50 12.56
CA LYS A 2 -23.58 17.27 11.79
C LYS A 2 -23.32 16.13 10.82
N ILE A 3 -24.12 15.09 10.89
CA ILE A 3 -24.11 13.98 9.92
C ILE A 3 -25.06 14.39 8.81
N ASP A 4 -24.56 14.46 7.57
CA ASP A 4 -25.43 14.65 6.42
C ASP A 4 -26.06 13.29 6.04
N PRO A 5 -27.40 13.14 6.14
CA PRO A 5 -28.07 11.89 5.78
C PRO A 5 -27.95 11.52 4.29
N ASN A 6 -27.56 12.47 3.42
CA ASN A 6 -27.41 12.24 1.99
C ASN A 6 -26.02 11.71 1.60
N ALA A 7 -25.04 11.76 2.50
CA ALA A 7 -23.70 11.23 2.23
C ALA A 7 -23.75 9.69 2.24
N SER A 8 -23.24 9.06 1.19
CA SER A 8 -23.26 7.60 1.07
C SER A 8 -22.06 7.08 0.27
N ILE A 9 -21.67 5.84 0.57
CA ILE A 9 -20.62 5.12 -0.14
C ILE A 9 -21.19 3.78 -0.56
N THR A 10 -21.12 3.47 -1.85
CA THR A 10 -21.43 2.14 -2.38
C THR A 10 -20.19 1.59 -3.04
N MET A 11 -19.71 0.42 -2.60
CA MET A 11 -18.54 -0.22 -3.19
C MET A 11 -18.73 -1.72 -3.37
N ARG A 12 -18.11 -2.24 -4.42
CA ARG A 12 -17.95 -3.67 -4.68
C ARG A 12 -16.48 -3.92 -5.00
N GLY A 13 -15.97 -5.05 -4.54
CA GLY A 13 -14.57 -5.36 -4.72
C GLY A 13 -14.33 -6.84 -4.90
N PHE A 14 -13.18 -7.13 -5.48
CA PHE A 14 -12.63 -8.46 -5.61
C PHE A 14 -11.26 -8.48 -4.95
N GLN A 15 -11.00 -9.51 -4.15
CA GLN A 15 -9.67 -9.78 -3.61
C GLN A 15 -9.27 -11.21 -3.94
N ALA A 16 -8.08 -11.37 -4.52
CA ALA A 16 -7.45 -12.66 -4.73
C ALA A 16 -6.15 -12.75 -3.96
N ARG A 17 -5.89 -13.95 -3.43
CA ARG A 17 -4.61 -14.32 -2.83
C ARG A 17 -4.18 -15.64 -3.45
N LEU A 18 -3.04 -15.62 -4.11
CA LEU A 18 -2.47 -16.79 -4.76
C LEU A 18 -1.11 -17.08 -4.12
N LYS A 19 -0.91 -18.33 -3.71
CA LYS A 19 0.39 -18.85 -3.32
C LYS A 19 0.82 -19.87 -4.36
N VAL A 20 2.02 -19.72 -4.89
CA VAL A 20 2.60 -20.64 -5.88
C VAL A 20 3.95 -21.11 -5.38
N GLU A 21 4.13 -22.42 -5.26
CA GLU A 21 5.46 -23.01 -5.16
C GLU A 21 6.02 -23.08 -6.58
N ILE A 22 7.00 -22.22 -6.90
CA ILE A 22 7.58 -22.12 -8.25
C ILE A 22 8.60 -23.23 -8.43
N THR A 23 9.44 -23.45 -7.42
CA THR A 23 10.39 -24.56 -7.33
C THR A 23 10.53 -24.98 -5.85
N GLN A 24 11.25 -26.05 -5.57
CA GLN A 24 11.63 -26.42 -4.19
C GLN A 24 12.45 -25.35 -3.45
N PHE A 25 12.98 -24.35 -4.16
CA PHE A 25 13.78 -23.26 -3.61
C PHE A 25 13.10 -21.89 -3.72
N ALA A 26 11.95 -21.78 -4.39
CA ALA A 26 11.32 -20.50 -4.66
C ALA A 26 9.80 -20.59 -4.51
N SER A 27 9.24 -19.70 -3.70
CA SER A 27 7.79 -19.55 -3.51
C SER A 27 7.35 -18.12 -3.78
N GLY A 28 6.22 -17.99 -4.44
CA GLY A 28 5.56 -16.73 -4.78
C GLY A 28 4.25 -16.57 -4.01
N TYR A 29 3.96 -15.35 -3.59
CA TYR A 29 2.67 -14.96 -3.04
C TYR A 29 2.21 -13.71 -3.76
N LEU A 30 1.00 -13.73 -4.31
CA LEU A 30 0.37 -12.59 -4.96
C LEU A 30 -0.91 -12.24 -4.22
N ASN A 31 -1.01 -11.00 -3.76
CA ASN A 31 -2.23 -10.39 -3.29
C ASN A 31 -2.68 -9.39 -4.35
N LEU A 32 -3.92 -9.50 -4.79
CA LEU A 32 -4.54 -8.60 -5.77
C LEU A 32 -5.86 -8.12 -5.20
N GLN A 33 -6.14 -6.82 -5.34
CA GLN A 33 -7.40 -6.22 -4.97
C GLN A 33 -7.85 -5.28 -6.08
N ARG A 34 -9.12 -5.41 -6.48
CA ARG A 34 -9.84 -4.45 -7.31
C ARG A 34 -11.03 -3.92 -6.53
N VAL A 35 -11.25 -2.62 -6.54
CA VAL A 35 -12.45 -2.00 -5.96
C VAL A 35 -13.06 -1.06 -7.00
N GLU A 36 -14.38 -1.14 -7.12
CA GLU A 36 -15.21 -0.19 -7.84
C GLU A 36 -16.26 0.34 -6.87
N GLY A 37 -16.58 1.61 -6.97
CA GLY A 37 -17.58 2.20 -6.11
C GLY A 37 -17.84 3.64 -6.46
N GLU A 38 -18.83 4.18 -5.79
CA GLU A 38 -19.27 5.56 -5.91
C GLU A 38 -19.43 6.14 -4.51
N GLU A 39 -19.19 7.43 -4.40
CA GLU A 39 -19.32 8.18 -3.15
C GLU A 39 -20.11 9.45 -3.40
N ILE A 40 -21.20 9.64 -2.65
CA ILE A 40 -21.93 10.90 -2.57
C ILE A 40 -21.32 11.70 -1.42
N LEU A 41 -20.72 12.84 -1.76
CA LEU A 41 -20.05 13.72 -0.81
C LEU A 41 -21.08 14.45 0.08
N PRO A 42 -20.72 14.73 1.35
CA PRO A 42 -21.61 15.44 2.26
C PRO A 42 -21.79 16.90 1.83
N PHE A 43 -22.86 17.51 2.34
CA PHE A 43 -23.22 18.92 2.21
C PHE A 43 -23.37 19.39 0.76
N GLY A 44 -23.83 18.50 -0.13
CA GLY A 44 -24.03 18.81 -1.54
C GLY A 44 -22.73 18.85 -2.36
N GLY A 45 -21.63 18.28 -1.87
CA GLY A 45 -20.35 18.23 -2.58
C GLY A 45 -20.33 17.39 -3.88
N GLY A 46 -21.47 16.86 -4.31
CA GLY A 46 -21.60 16.09 -5.56
C GLY A 46 -21.29 14.60 -5.41
N GLN A 47 -21.15 13.93 -6.56
CA GLN A 47 -20.93 12.49 -6.66
C GLN A 47 -19.57 12.18 -7.28
N LEU A 48 -18.88 11.19 -6.72
CA LEU A 48 -17.61 10.67 -7.23
C LEU A 48 -17.82 9.26 -7.80
N ASN A 49 -17.21 8.99 -8.96
CA ASN A 49 -17.18 7.66 -9.59
C ASN A 49 -16.07 6.75 -9.01
N GLN A 50 -15.67 7.04 -7.78
CA GLN A 50 -14.74 6.25 -6.96
C GLN A 50 -14.87 6.67 -5.50
N VAL A 51 -14.46 5.78 -4.60
CA VAL A 51 -14.42 6.06 -3.17
C VAL A 51 -13.08 6.70 -2.83
N ARG A 52 -13.08 7.81 -2.07
CA ARG A 52 -11.86 8.43 -1.56
C ARG A 52 -11.08 7.45 -0.66
N GLU A 53 -9.76 7.59 -0.62
CA GLU A 53 -8.83 6.72 0.13
C GLU A 53 -8.82 5.23 -0.30
N GLN A 54 -9.49 4.89 -1.40
CA GLN A 54 -9.57 3.53 -1.90
C GLN A 54 -9.09 3.45 -3.35
N PRO A 55 -7.82 3.06 -3.58
CA PRO A 55 -7.33 2.82 -4.93
C PRO A 55 -8.14 1.72 -5.63
N LYS A 56 -8.43 1.92 -6.92
CA LYS A 56 -9.17 0.95 -7.74
C LYS A 56 -8.44 -0.37 -7.89
N TRP A 57 -7.12 -0.31 -7.97
CA TRP A 57 -6.27 -1.50 -8.02
C TRP A 57 -5.11 -1.36 -7.06
N THR A 58 -4.91 -2.39 -6.24
CA THR A 58 -3.68 -2.60 -5.48
C THR A 58 -3.23 -4.04 -5.67
N TRP A 59 -1.92 -4.24 -5.73
CA TRP A 59 -1.36 -5.58 -5.71
C TRP A 59 -0.02 -5.60 -5.01
N GLN A 60 0.28 -6.76 -4.44
CA GLN A 60 1.55 -7.03 -3.78
C GLN A 60 2.01 -8.41 -4.20
N ALA A 61 3.23 -8.52 -4.73
CA ALA A 61 3.86 -9.79 -4.98
C ALA A 61 5.07 -9.96 -4.07
N ARG A 62 5.15 -11.11 -3.41
CA ARG A 62 6.29 -11.53 -2.59
C ARG A 62 6.92 -12.76 -3.21
N LEU A 63 8.22 -12.67 -3.46
CA LEU A 63 9.05 -13.80 -3.85
C LEU A 63 9.97 -14.15 -2.68
N VAL A 64 10.01 -15.42 -2.29
CA VAL A 64 10.98 -15.95 -1.33
C VAL A 64 11.81 -17.00 -2.02
N THR A 65 13.12 -16.79 -2.09
CA THR A 65 14.08 -17.67 -2.76
C THR A 65 15.17 -18.10 -1.79
N LYS A 66 15.43 -19.41 -1.76
CA LYS A 66 16.59 -20.00 -1.09
C LYS A 66 17.77 -19.97 -2.04
N LEU A 67 18.72 -19.06 -1.79
CA LEU A 67 19.94 -18.92 -2.59
C LEU A 67 20.98 -20.00 -2.24
N SER A 68 21.00 -20.44 -0.98
CA SER A 68 21.83 -21.57 -0.52
C SER A 68 21.20 -22.24 0.70
N ARG A 69 21.85 -23.26 1.29
CA ARG A 69 21.35 -23.89 2.53
C ARG A 69 21.16 -22.91 3.69
N LYS A 70 21.96 -21.84 3.73
CA LYS A 70 21.97 -20.84 4.81
C LYS A 70 21.46 -19.47 4.39
N LEU A 71 21.32 -19.20 3.08
CA LEU A 71 21.02 -17.87 2.56
C LEU A 71 19.64 -17.82 1.89
N PHE A 72 18.82 -16.86 2.31
CA PHE A 72 17.46 -16.67 1.81
C PHE A 72 17.24 -15.21 1.43
N LEU A 73 16.65 -15.00 0.26
CA LEU A 73 16.24 -13.69 -0.23
C LEU A 73 14.71 -13.62 -0.23
N GLN A 74 14.17 -12.52 0.27
CA GLN A 74 12.78 -12.16 0.11
C GLN A 74 12.69 -10.81 -0.60
N SER A 75 11.86 -10.74 -1.63
CA SER A 75 11.54 -9.51 -2.35
C SER A 75 10.04 -9.29 -2.27
N VAL A 76 9.60 -8.07 -1.95
CA VAL A 76 8.19 -7.69 -1.94
C VAL A 76 8.01 -6.46 -2.82
N ILE A 77 7.30 -6.60 -3.93
CA ILE A 77 6.87 -5.47 -4.74
C ILE A 77 5.42 -5.13 -4.37
N THR A 78 5.16 -3.84 -4.12
CA THR A 78 3.81 -3.34 -3.85
C THR A 78 3.50 -2.23 -4.84
N THR A 79 2.34 -2.28 -5.46
CA THR A 79 1.87 -1.25 -6.39
C THR A 79 0.44 -0.86 -6.05
N SER A 80 0.18 0.44 -6.17
CA SER A 80 -1.17 1.01 -6.08
C SER A 80 -1.40 1.93 -7.28
N GLN A 81 -2.63 1.91 -7.80
CA GLN A 81 -3.10 2.98 -8.67
C GLN A 81 -3.24 4.29 -7.89
N ALA A 82 -3.47 5.39 -8.60
CA ALA A 82 -3.84 6.67 -7.99
C ALA A 82 -5.23 6.57 -7.35
N TRP A 83 -5.49 7.44 -6.36
CA TRP A 83 -6.78 7.54 -5.68
C TRP A 83 -7.05 8.97 -5.24
N LEU A 84 -8.28 9.26 -4.84
CA LEU A 84 -8.65 10.57 -4.30
C LEU A 84 -8.37 10.62 -2.81
N GLY A 85 -7.74 11.70 -2.36
CA GLY A 85 -7.56 12.00 -0.96
C GLY A 85 -8.90 12.35 -0.30
N ARG A 86 -8.98 12.11 1.01
CA ARG A 86 -10.15 12.46 1.82
C ARG A 86 -10.44 13.96 1.90
N ASN A 87 -9.45 14.80 1.61
CA ASN A 87 -9.56 16.26 1.58
C ASN A 87 -10.41 16.80 0.42
N LEU A 88 -10.81 15.96 -0.55
CA LEU A 88 -11.74 16.36 -1.61
C LEU A 88 -13.16 16.45 -1.04
N THR A 89 -13.68 17.66 -0.86
CA THR A 89 -15.03 17.89 -0.32
C THR A 89 -16.08 18.24 -1.37
N ASP A 90 -15.65 18.61 -2.58
CA ASP A 90 -16.50 19.00 -3.69
C ASP A 90 -15.96 18.39 -5.00
N ALA A 91 -16.80 17.66 -5.71
CA ALA A 91 -16.46 16.96 -6.96
C ALA A 91 -16.13 17.93 -8.10
N SER A 92 -16.68 19.15 -8.10
CA SER A 92 -16.39 20.17 -9.12
C SER A 92 -14.91 20.60 -9.11
N LEU A 93 -14.21 20.44 -7.99
CA LEU A 93 -12.77 20.71 -7.87
C LEU A 93 -11.91 19.77 -8.72
N LEU A 94 -12.48 18.67 -9.23
CA LEU A 94 -11.80 17.77 -10.16
C LEU A 94 -11.89 18.22 -11.63
N GLU A 95 -12.74 19.20 -11.94
CA GLU A 95 -12.87 19.78 -13.29
C GLU A 95 -11.73 20.77 -13.59
N ASP A 96 -11.15 21.36 -12.56
CA ASP A 96 -9.94 22.19 -12.63
C ASP A 96 -8.69 21.31 -12.51
N GLU A 97 -7.91 21.21 -13.59
CA GLU A 97 -6.71 20.37 -13.62
C GLU A 97 -5.61 20.84 -12.64
N GLU A 98 -5.51 22.14 -12.32
CA GLU A 98 -4.52 22.64 -11.35
C GLU A 98 -4.90 22.25 -9.92
N LEU A 99 -6.20 22.24 -9.61
CA LEU A 99 -6.70 21.86 -8.29
C LEU A 99 -6.74 20.35 -8.11
N LYS A 100 -7.07 19.59 -9.15
CA LYS A 100 -7.16 18.13 -9.15
C LYS A 100 -5.90 17.45 -8.63
N GLU A 101 -4.71 17.95 -8.98
CA GLU A 101 -3.44 17.40 -8.49
C GLU A 101 -3.29 17.45 -6.97
N ARG A 102 -3.97 18.38 -6.29
CA ARG A 102 -3.96 18.51 -4.82
C ARG A 102 -4.81 17.46 -4.12
N PHE A 103 -5.74 16.84 -4.85
CA PHE A 103 -6.70 15.87 -4.33
C PHE A 103 -6.41 14.45 -4.83
N VAL A 104 -5.55 14.29 -5.83
CA VAL A 104 -5.16 12.97 -6.35
C VAL A 104 -3.86 12.54 -5.69
N ILE A 105 -3.89 11.42 -4.97
CA ILE A 105 -2.68 10.74 -4.54
C ILE A 105 -2.12 9.92 -5.71
N PRO A 106 -0.88 10.17 -6.17
CA PRO A 106 -0.34 9.50 -7.35
C PRO A 106 -0.13 7.99 -7.17
N LYS A 107 -0.19 7.26 -8.28
CA LYS A 107 0.20 5.84 -8.34
C LYS A 107 1.65 5.66 -7.86
N TYR A 108 1.91 4.53 -7.22
CA TYR A 108 3.26 4.23 -6.74
C TYR A 108 3.59 2.75 -6.85
N THR A 109 4.90 2.47 -6.90
CA THR A 109 5.47 1.14 -6.79
C THR A 109 6.65 1.21 -5.82
N THR A 110 6.66 0.32 -4.83
CA THR A 110 7.78 0.13 -3.91
C THR A 110 8.33 -1.28 -4.01
N LEU A 111 9.61 -1.43 -3.66
CA LEU A 111 10.29 -2.71 -3.53
C LEU A 111 10.91 -2.79 -2.14
N ASP A 112 10.61 -3.85 -1.41
CA ASP A 112 11.30 -4.21 -0.18
C ASP A 112 12.16 -5.44 -0.43
N LEU A 113 13.36 -5.44 0.14
CA LEU A 113 14.29 -6.56 0.10
C LEU A 113 14.65 -7.00 1.51
N MET A 114 14.72 -8.31 1.73
CA MET A 114 15.24 -8.88 2.96
C MET A 114 16.15 -10.05 2.64
N LEU A 115 17.39 -9.97 3.11
CA LEU A 115 18.36 -11.06 3.05
C LEU A 115 18.48 -11.66 4.44
N ARG A 116 18.33 -12.98 4.56
CA ARG A 116 18.49 -13.72 5.83
C ARG A 116 19.62 -14.72 5.68
N TYR A 117 20.48 -14.79 6.69
CA TYR A 117 21.61 -15.71 6.75
C TYR A 117 21.59 -16.51 8.05
N GLN A 118 21.63 -17.83 7.93
CA GLN A 118 21.70 -18.75 9.05
C GLN A 118 23.15 -18.89 9.54
N LEU A 119 23.45 -18.34 10.72
CA LEU A 119 24.80 -18.34 11.30
C LEU A 119 25.09 -19.71 11.96
N SER A 120 24.20 -20.15 12.85
CA SER A 120 24.18 -21.48 13.49
C SER A 120 22.74 -22.03 13.50
N GLU A 121 22.43 -23.12 14.19
CA GLU A 121 21.04 -23.57 14.34
C GLU A 121 20.19 -22.61 15.19
N GLU A 122 20.82 -21.88 16.09
CA GLU A 122 20.22 -20.99 17.08
C GLU A 122 20.20 -19.53 16.63
N PHE A 123 21.15 -19.13 15.77
CA PHE A 123 21.34 -17.75 15.34
C PHE A 123 21.03 -17.52 13.85
N GLN A 124 20.24 -16.48 13.57
CA GLN A 124 19.95 -16.02 12.21
C GLN A 124 20.12 -14.50 12.11
N GLY A 125 21.02 -14.06 11.24
CA GLY A 125 21.15 -12.65 10.89
C GLY A 125 20.20 -12.26 9.76
N PHE A 126 19.79 -10.99 9.72
CA PHE A 126 19.07 -10.44 8.58
C PHE A 126 19.47 -9.00 8.29
N VAL A 127 19.37 -8.65 7.01
CA VAL A 127 19.44 -7.28 6.50
C VAL A 127 18.15 -7.01 5.74
N ARG A 128 17.52 -5.87 5.98
CA ARG A 128 16.27 -5.46 5.32
C ARG A 128 16.42 -4.05 4.77
N GLY A 129 16.05 -3.87 3.51
CA GLY A 129 15.79 -2.57 2.90
C GLY A 129 14.29 -2.43 2.64
N PHE A 130 13.65 -1.43 3.24
CA PHE A 130 12.29 -1.01 2.93
C PHE A 130 12.33 0.08 1.85
N ASN A 131 11.44 0.00 0.86
CA ASN A 131 11.33 0.97 -0.23
C ASN A 131 12.71 1.29 -0.87
N VAL A 132 13.41 0.25 -1.34
CA VAL A 132 14.77 0.35 -1.91
C VAL A 132 14.83 1.20 -3.18
N LEU A 133 13.68 1.47 -3.81
CA LEU A 133 13.54 2.41 -4.93
C LEU A 133 13.50 3.88 -4.48
N ASN A 134 13.55 4.13 -3.17
CA ASN A 134 13.46 5.46 -2.55
C ASN A 134 12.23 6.27 -3.01
N LYS A 135 11.12 5.58 -3.31
CA LYS A 135 9.93 6.20 -3.90
C LYS A 135 9.25 7.08 -2.86
N ARG A 136 8.96 8.34 -3.20
CA ARG A 136 8.03 9.18 -2.44
C ARG A 136 6.59 8.81 -2.82
N TYR A 137 5.78 8.45 -1.84
CA TYR A 137 4.37 8.07 -2.05
C TYR A 137 3.52 8.42 -0.82
N GLY A 138 2.21 8.55 -1.06
CA GLY A 138 1.22 8.83 -0.02
C GLY A 138 0.63 7.54 0.52
N GLY A 139 0.37 7.47 1.82
CA GLY A 139 -0.41 6.41 2.45
C GLY A 139 -1.87 6.80 2.58
N ILE A 140 -2.68 5.85 3.03
CA ILE A 140 -4.07 6.12 3.43
C ILE A 140 -4.05 7.09 4.62
N GLN A 141 -4.91 8.09 4.59
CA GLN A 141 -5.01 9.05 5.68
C GLN A 141 -5.61 8.40 6.93
N VAL A 142 -4.85 8.40 8.04
CA VAL A 142 -5.28 7.86 9.35
C VAL A 142 -5.63 9.03 10.25
N GLY A 143 -6.92 9.32 10.43
CA GLY A 143 -7.37 10.41 11.30
C GLY A 143 -8.89 10.54 11.37
N ARG A 144 -9.41 11.04 12.49
CA ARG A 144 -10.81 11.49 12.66
C ARG A 144 -10.94 13.01 12.82
N SER A 145 -9.82 13.75 12.88
CA SER A 145 -9.82 15.20 13.11
C SER A 145 -9.81 15.99 11.80
N GLU A 146 -10.12 17.28 11.93
CA GLU A 146 -10.22 18.28 10.86
C GLU A 146 -8.85 18.64 10.25
N GLU A 147 -7.76 18.18 10.85
CA GLU A 147 -6.38 18.35 10.36
C GLU A 147 -5.96 17.18 9.46
N ASN A 148 -6.81 16.82 8.50
CA ASN A 148 -6.42 15.82 7.50
C ASN A 148 -5.30 16.40 6.63
N LEU A 149 -4.15 15.72 6.61
CA LEU A 149 -3.05 16.11 5.75
C LEU A 149 -3.51 16.08 4.29
N ILE A 150 -3.12 17.08 3.50
CA ILE A 150 -3.31 17.07 2.03
C ILE A 150 -2.64 15.81 1.43
N PHE A 151 -1.55 15.38 2.04
CA PHE A 151 -0.77 14.21 1.63
C PHE A 151 -0.16 13.53 2.86
N ASN A 152 -0.34 12.21 3.02
CA ASN A 152 0.26 11.44 4.11
C ASN A 152 1.57 10.77 3.64
N PRO A 153 2.75 11.42 3.72
CA PRO A 153 3.98 10.86 3.18
C PRO A 153 4.39 9.58 3.93
N GLN A 154 4.67 8.53 3.18
CA GLN A 154 5.24 7.29 3.73
C GLN A 154 6.77 7.35 3.74
N SER A 155 7.37 6.54 4.61
CA SER A 155 8.82 6.42 4.71
C SER A 155 9.44 6.12 3.34
N GLN A 156 10.52 6.82 3.04
CA GLN A 156 11.35 6.57 1.87
C GLN A 156 12.24 5.34 2.13
N PHE A 157 13.45 5.29 1.56
CA PHE A 157 14.36 4.18 1.84
C PHE A 157 14.68 4.09 3.34
N THR A 158 14.52 2.91 3.91
CA THR A 158 14.93 2.62 5.30
C THR A 158 15.70 1.32 5.34
N PHE A 159 16.78 1.29 6.12
CA PHE A 159 17.64 0.12 6.30
C PHE A 159 17.51 -0.43 7.73
N SER A 160 17.55 -1.75 7.87
CA SER A 160 17.57 -2.41 9.17
C SER A 160 18.47 -3.63 9.13
N LEU A 161 19.24 -3.82 10.20
CA LEU A 161 20.02 -5.03 10.48
C LEU A 161 19.46 -5.65 11.76
N GLY A 162 19.42 -6.96 11.84
CA GLY A 162 19.06 -7.62 13.09
C GLY A 162 19.57 -9.05 13.20
N LEU A 163 19.49 -9.57 14.42
CA LEU A 163 19.87 -10.92 14.79
C LEU A 163 18.71 -11.54 15.54
N ASN A 164 18.27 -12.71 15.09
CA ASN A 164 17.29 -13.53 15.76
C ASN A 164 18.02 -14.68 16.47
N TYR A 165 17.68 -14.90 17.73
CA TYR A 165 18.16 -16.01 18.53
C TYR A 165 16.97 -16.86 18.99
N ARG A 166 17.08 -18.19 18.84
CA ARG A 166 16.08 -19.14 19.34
C ARG A 166 16.71 -20.00 20.43
N MET A 167 16.24 -19.83 21.66
CA MET A 167 16.56 -20.74 22.77
C MET A 167 15.88 -22.09 22.52
N LYS A 168 16.62 -23.18 22.72
CA LYS A 168 16.09 -24.54 22.80
C LYS A 168 15.78 -24.87 24.25
#